data_AF-A0A0Q4EQB3-F1
#
_entry.id   AF-A0A0Q4EQB3-F1
#
_cell.length_a   1.000
_cell.length_b   1.000
_cell.length_c   1.000
_cell.angle_alpha   90.00
_cell.angle_beta   90.00
_cell.angle_gamma   90.00
#
_symmetry.space_group_name_H-M   'P 1'
#
loop_
_entity.id
_entity.type
_entity.pdbx_description
1 polymer ?
#
loop_
_entity_poly.entity_id
_entity_poly.type
_entity_poly.pdbx_seq_one_letter_code
_entity_poly.pdbx_strand_id
1 'polypeptide(L)'
;MIIQEKTIEKIRDLVNEETEYRSGPKLVAFFNDLGFNDEYGQGFPSRWLYTQNNLTKINGTPELDRCIKKVLSPLNFIGRIAELDKHISNLNDYLSFDNWLVLREGKNILFKKTTDDYFTNVANQSNDEECKEEQFLDKEFSDVNLDKIGLEYQITEILKLRIIEIENCIKSASPLSVIFLCGSTLEGLLLGIATKYPKEFNTASSTPRNEEGKAKQFQEWNLSGFINVAFENGIIKEDVKKFSHSLRDFRNYIHPYQQLYSGFNPDIHTAKISLQVLKAAINQIINYNK
;
A
#
# COMPACT_ATOMS: atom_id res chain seq x y z
N MET A 1 -9.32 -10.85 -35.15
CA MET A 1 -9.10 -11.96 -34.17
C MET A 1 -10.38 -12.80 -34.01
N ILE A 2 -10.30 -14.05 -33.54
CA ILE A 2 -11.48 -14.84 -33.11
C ILE A 2 -11.39 -15.00 -31.59
N ILE A 3 -12.48 -14.72 -30.87
CA ILE A 3 -12.54 -14.74 -29.41
C ILE A 3 -13.72 -15.55 -28.88
N GLN A 4 -13.61 -16.07 -27.66
CA GLN A 4 -14.67 -16.82 -26.97
C GLN A 4 -15.78 -15.93 -26.38
N GLU A 5 -16.89 -16.55 -26.00
CA GLU A 5 -18.08 -15.86 -25.50
C GLU A 5 -17.79 -14.97 -24.29
N LYS A 6 -17.04 -15.44 -23.29
CA LYS A 6 -16.68 -14.64 -22.11
C LYS A 6 -15.91 -13.36 -22.45
N THR A 7 -15.04 -13.42 -23.46
CA THR A 7 -14.31 -12.24 -23.94
C THR A 7 -15.24 -11.26 -24.64
N ILE A 8 -16.23 -11.77 -25.39
CA ILE A 8 -17.29 -10.93 -25.98
C ILE A 8 -18.09 -10.21 -24.89
N GLU A 9 -18.45 -10.92 -23.81
CA GLU A 9 -19.13 -10.31 -22.66
C GLU A 9 -18.31 -9.19 -22.02
N LYS A 10 -17.01 -9.42 -21.83
CA LYS A 10 -16.12 -8.38 -21.29
C LYS A 10 -16.01 -7.16 -22.20
N ILE A 11 -15.88 -7.37 -23.52
CA ILE A 11 -15.87 -6.27 -24.50
C ILE A 11 -17.20 -5.53 -24.51
N ARG A 12 -18.33 -6.23 -24.37
CA ARG A 12 -19.65 -5.61 -24.26
C ARG A 12 -19.72 -4.68 -23.06
N ASP A 13 -19.20 -5.09 -21.90
CA ASP A 13 -19.23 -4.27 -20.70
C ASP A 13 -18.34 -3.03 -20.84
N LEU A 14 -17.15 -3.17 -21.47
CA LEU A 14 -16.30 -2.06 -21.88
C LEU A 14 -17.00 -1.08 -22.83
N VAL A 15 -17.72 -1.58 -23.83
CA VAL A 15 -18.48 -0.77 -24.79
C VAL A 15 -19.68 -0.09 -24.13
N ASN A 16 -20.38 -0.76 -23.22
CA ASN A 16 -21.61 -0.24 -22.66
C ASN A 16 -21.37 0.78 -21.56
N GLU A 17 -20.44 0.51 -20.63
CA GLU A 17 -20.37 1.27 -19.39
C GLU A 17 -19.00 1.39 -18.72
N GLU A 18 -18.10 0.41 -18.82
CA GLU A 18 -16.84 0.47 -18.04
C GLU A 18 -15.87 1.56 -18.55
N THR A 19 -15.84 1.82 -19.87
CA THR A 19 -15.00 2.91 -20.42
C THR A 19 -15.71 4.26 -20.42
N GLU A 20 -16.99 4.24 -20.77
CA GLU A 20 -17.92 5.36 -20.68
C GLU A 20 -19.35 4.81 -20.79
N TYR A 21 -20.30 5.51 -20.19
CA TYR A 21 -21.72 5.17 -20.36
C TYR A 21 -22.23 5.54 -21.77
N ARG A 22 -22.59 4.53 -22.57
CA ARG A 22 -23.21 4.71 -23.89
C ARG A 22 -24.70 4.40 -23.87
N SER A 23 -25.55 5.42 -24.00
CA SER A 23 -27.00 5.24 -24.18
C SER A 23 -27.33 4.43 -25.45
N GLY A 24 -28.57 3.94 -25.57
CA GLY A 24 -29.03 3.20 -26.75
C GLY A 24 -28.71 3.87 -28.10
N PRO A 25 -29.04 5.17 -28.31
CA PRO A 25 -28.66 5.89 -29.52
C PRO A 25 -27.14 5.98 -29.74
N LYS A 26 -26.35 6.14 -28.66
CA LYS A 26 -24.88 6.20 -28.75
C LYS A 26 -24.29 4.84 -29.13
N LEU A 27 -24.87 3.73 -28.67
CA LEU A 27 -24.45 2.39 -29.08
C LEU A 27 -24.74 2.14 -30.56
N VAL A 28 -25.92 2.54 -31.04
CA VAL A 28 -26.25 2.47 -32.47
C VAL A 28 -25.26 3.29 -33.30
N ALA A 29 -24.99 4.54 -32.90
CA ALA A 29 -23.99 5.37 -33.59
C ALA A 29 -22.59 4.75 -33.56
N PHE A 30 -22.19 4.13 -32.44
CA PHE A 30 -20.90 3.45 -32.31
C PHE A 30 -20.77 2.27 -33.28
N PHE A 31 -21.78 1.39 -33.35
CA PHE A 31 -21.75 0.24 -34.26
C PHE A 31 -21.95 0.66 -35.72
N ASN A 32 -22.71 1.71 -36.01
CA ASN A 32 -22.81 2.21 -37.39
C ASN A 32 -21.45 2.70 -37.92
N ASP A 33 -20.60 3.29 -37.07
CA ASP A 33 -19.22 3.62 -37.47
C ASP A 33 -18.35 2.37 -37.75
N LEU A 34 -18.73 1.22 -37.20
CA LEU A 34 -18.11 -0.08 -37.47
C LEU A 34 -18.71 -0.79 -38.71
N GLY A 35 -19.64 -0.15 -39.43
CA GLY A 35 -20.22 -0.66 -40.68
C GLY A 35 -21.64 -1.22 -40.55
N PHE A 36 -22.28 -1.08 -39.39
CA PHE A 36 -23.72 -1.35 -39.24
C PHE A 36 -24.57 -0.20 -39.78
N ASN A 37 -25.87 -0.43 -39.94
CA ASN A 37 -26.81 0.60 -40.42
C ASN A 37 -28.15 0.48 -39.68
N ASP A 38 -28.09 0.50 -38.35
CA ASP A 38 -29.27 0.39 -37.48
C ASP A 38 -29.81 1.77 -37.10
N GLU A 39 -31.09 1.86 -36.75
CA GLU A 39 -31.75 3.05 -36.20
C GLU A 39 -32.35 2.77 -34.83
N TYR A 40 -32.18 3.70 -33.89
CA TYR A 40 -32.71 3.55 -32.53
C TYR A 40 -34.17 4.01 -32.44
N GLY A 41 -35.08 3.15 -31.96
CA GLY A 41 -36.51 3.46 -31.92
C GLY A 41 -37.37 2.55 -31.03
N GLN A 42 -38.69 2.63 -31.20
CA GLN A 42 -39.64 1.75 -30.51
C GLN A 42 -39.41 0.29 -30.90
N GLY A 43 -39.38 -0.61 -29.91
CA GLY A 43 -39.10 -2.04 -30.12
C GLY A 43 -37.61 -2.40 -30.21
N PHE A 44 -36.71 -1.45 -29.97
CA PHE A 44 -35.27 -1.72 -29.97
C PHE A 44 -34.86 -2.65 -28.82
N PRO A 45 -33.97 -3.63 -29.05
CA PRO A 45 -33.50 -4.54 -28.00
C PRO A 45 -32.81 -3.82 -26.85
N SER A 46 -32.65 -4.50 -25.71
CA SER A 46 -31.89 -3.97 -24.58
C SER A 46 -30.44 -3.68 -25.00
N ARG A 47 -29.81 -2.69 -24.36
CA ARG A 47 -28.42 -2.27 -24.65
C ARG A 47 -27.44 -3.46 -24.61
N TRP A 48 -27.59 -4.29 -23.59
CA TRP A 48 -26.81 -5.51 -23.41
C TRP A 48 -26.95 -6.45 -24.61
N LEU A 49 -28.19 -6.75 -25.01
CA LEU A 49 -28.49 -7.69 -26.09
C LEU A 49 -28.05 -7.16 -27.46
N TYR A 50 -28.27 -5.86 -27.71
CA TYR A 50 -27.84 -5.20 -28.93
C TYR A 50 -26.32 -5.29 -29.12
N THR A 51 -25.57 -4.87 -28.10
CA THR A 51 -24.10 -4.89 -28.13
C THR A 51 -23.57 -6.32 -28.25
N GLN A 52 -24.11 -7.29 -27.50
CA GLN A 52 -23.73 -8.70 -27.60
C GLN A 52 -23.90 -9.22 -29.03
N ASN A 53 -25.08 -9.02 -29.63
CA ASN A 53 -25.38 -9.52 -30.97
C ASN A 53 -24.46 -8.93 -32.03
N ASN A 54 -24.15 -7.64 -31.95
CA ASN A 54 -23.26 -6.99 -32.91
C ASN A 54 -21.80 -7.40 -32.72
N LEU A 55 -21.32 -7.57 -31.48
CA LEU A 55 -19.98 -8.11 -31.23
C LEU A 55 -19.83 -9.55 -31.75
N THR A 56 -20.85 -10.39 -31.57
CA THR A 56 -20.86 -11.76 -32.12
C THR A 56 -20.77 -11.76 -33.65
N LYS A 57 -21.45 -10.83 -34.33
CA LYS A 57 -21.41 -10.72 -35.81
C LYS A 57 -20.04 -10.32 -36.36
N ILE A 58 -19.30 -9.46 -35.65
CA ILE A 58 -17.96 -9.01 -36.07
C ILE A 58 -16.84 -9.90 -35.54
N ASN A 59 -17.15 -10.92 -34.74
CA ASN A 59 -16.14 -11.85 -34.24
C ASN A 59 -15.47 -12.59 -35.40
N GLY A 60 -14.14 -12.61 -35.45
CA GLY A 60 -13.38 -13.16 -36.57
C GLY A 60 -13.09 -12.18 -37.70
N THR A 61 -13.62 -10.96 -37.66
CA THR A 61 -13.45 -9.97 -38.73
C THR A 61 -12.53 -8.79 -38.31
N PRO A 62 -12.00 -8.00 -39.25
CA PRO A 62 -11.21 -6.79 -38.93
C PRO A 62 -11.99 -5.73 -38.13
N GLU A 63 -13.33 -5.76 -38.19
CA GLU A 63 -14.20 -4.84 -37.46
C GLU A 63 -14.13 -5.05 -35.95
N LEU A 64 -13.87 -6.28 -35.47
CA LEU A 64 -13.63 -6.53 -34.04
C LEU A 64 -12.36 -5.82 -33.56
N ASP A 65 -11.26 -5.94 -34.32
CA ASP A 65 -10.00 -5.26 -34.04
C ASP A 65 -10.20 -3.72 -34.02
N ARG A 66 -11.01 -3.19 -34.96
CA ARG A 66 -11.39 -1.77 -34.99
C ARG A 66 -12.26 -1.37 -33.79
N CYS A 67 -13.20 -2.22 -33.38
CA CYS A 67 -14.05 -2.02 -32.20
C CYS A 67 -13.19 -1.84 -30.95
N ILE A 68 -12.30 -2.80 -30.66
CA ILE A 68 -11.44 -2.77 -29.46
C ILE A 68 -10.53 -1.53 -29.48
N LYS A 69 -9.91 -1.20 -30.63
CA LYS A 69 -9.09 0.01 -30.78
C LYS A 69 -9.86 1.29 -30.52
N LYS A 70 -11.13 1.37 -30.93
CA LYS A 70 -11.97 2.55 -30.76
C LYS A 70 -12.38 2.72 -29.29
N VAL A 71 -12.74 1.63 -28.62
CA VAL A 71 -13.09 1.61 -27.18
C VAL A 71 -11.89 2.01 -26.32
N LEU A 72 -10.73 1.41 -26.58
CA LEU A 72 -9.50 1.61 -25.81
C LEU A 72 -8.59 2.71 -26.37
N SER A 73 -9.12 3.60 -27.19
CA SER A 73 -8.34 4.70 -27.78
C SER A 73 -7.83 5.64 -26.67
N PRO A 74 -6.52 5.93 -26.59
CA PRO A 74 -5.96 6.89 -25.61
C PRO A 74 -6.62 8.27 -25.64
N LEU A 75 -7.22 8.66 -26.77
CA LEU A 75 -7.99 9.91 -26.89
C LEU A 75 -9.21 9.97 -25.97
N ASN A 76 -9.83 8.82 -25.66
CA ASN A 76 -10.98 8.74 -24.73
C ASN A 76 -10.55 8.90 -23.26
N PHE A 77 -9.24 8.84 -22.99
CA PHE A 77 -8.64 8.79 -21.65
C PHE A 77 -7.61 9.90 -21.41
N ILE A 78 -7.77 11.07 -22.05
CA ILE A 78 -6.92 12.24 -21.80
C ILE A 78 -6.98 12.58 -20.30
N GLY A 79 -5.82 12.62 -19.64
CA GLY A 79 -5.71 12.83 -18.18
C GLY A 79 -6.04 11.60 -17.33
N ARG A 80 -6.45 10.48 -17.93
CA ARG A 80 -6.87 9.22 -17.27
C ARG A 80 -6.17 7.99 -17.86
N ILE A 81 -4.92 8.13 -18.30
CA ILE A 81 -4.17 7.06 -18.98
C ILE A 81 -3.99 5.82 -18.09
N ALA A 82 -3.82 6.00 -16.78
CA ALA A 82 -3.76 4.87 -15.83
C ALA A 82 -5.05 4.05 -15.80
N GLU A 83 -6.21 4.69 -16.00
CA GLU A 83 -7.50 4.00 -16.09
C GLU A 83 -7.58 3.16 -17.38
N LEU A 84 -7.10 3.70 -18.50
CA LEU A 84 -6.98 2.95 -19.75
C LEU A 84 -6.09 1.72 -19.59
N ASP A 85 -4.93 1.87 -18.96
CA ASP A 85 -4.00 0.76 -18.75
C ASP A 85 -4.63 -0.34 -17.88
N LYS A 86 -5.45 0.04 -16.88
CA LYS A 86 -6.24 -0.91 -16.09
C LYS A 86 -7.29 -1.64 -16.92
N HIS A 87 -8.03 -0.93 -17.78
CA HIS A 87 -9.00 -1.56 -18.68
C HIS A 87 -8.34 -2.53 -19.67
N ILE A 88 -7.16 -2.18 -20.20
CA ILE A 88 -6.35 -3.05 -21.06
C ILE A 88 -5.91 -4.31 -20.30
N SER A 89 -5.39 -4.15 -19.09
CA SER A 89 -4.98 -5.28 -18.24
C SER A 89 -6.15 -6.23 -17.98
N ASN A 90 -7.28 -5.68 -17.52
CA ASN A 90 -8.48 -6.46 -17.23
C ASN A 90 -9.03 -7.17 -18.47
N LEU A 91 -8.92 -6.57 -19.67
CA LEU A 91 -9.35 -7.23 -20.91
C LEU A 91 -8.39 -8.37 -21.31
N ASN A 92 -7.09 -8.19 -21.08
CA ASN A 92 -6.08 -9.19 -21.39
C ASN A 92 -6.22 -10.47 -20.54
N ASP A 93 -6.80 -10.39 -19.35
CA ASP A 93 -7.14 -11.57 -18.54
C ASP A 93 -8.17 -12.49 -19.22
N TYR A 94 -8.95 -11.96 -20.17
CA TYR A 94 -9.87 -12.73 -21.00
C TYR A 94 -9.25 -13.09 -22.35
N LEU A 95 -8.66 -12.09 -23.04
CA LEU A 95 -8.06 -12.28 -24.37
C LEU A 95 -6.88 -13.24 -24.39
N SER A 96 -6.16 -13.38 -23.27
CA SER A 96 -5.05 -14.33 -23.16
C SER A 96 -5.48 -15.77 -23.40
N PHE A 97 -6.68 -16.17 -22.95
CA PHE A 97 -7.27 -17.47 -23.26
C PHE A 97 -7.61 -17.63 -24.75
N ASP A 98 -7.77 -16.51 -25.47
CA ASP A 98 -7.94 -16.47 -26.93
C ASP A 98 -6.60 -16.32 -27.68
N ASN A 99 -5.46 -16.40 -26.97
CA ASN A 99 -4.10 -16.22 -27.49
C ASN A 99 -3.80 -14.82 -28.04
N TRP A 100 -4.49 -13.80 -27.54
CA TRP A 100 -4.29 -12.40 -27.92
C TRP A 100 -4.04 -11.51 -26.70
N LEU A 101 -3.29 -10.43 -26.91
CA LEU A 101 -3.11 -9.35 -25.96
C LEU A 101 -3.27 -8.01 -26.67
N VAL A 102 -3.81 -7.06 -25.94
CA VAL A 102 -3.89 -5.64 -26.27
C VAL A 102 -2.75 -4.93 -25.57
N LEU A 103 -1.99 -4.14 -26.33
CA LEU A 103 -0.88 -3.34 -25.83
C LEU A 103 -1.07 -1.88 -26.20
N ARG A 104 -0.69 -0.97 -25.30
CA ARG A 104 -0.64 0.47 -25.58
C ARG A 104 0.80 0.90 -25.83
N GLU A 105 1.06 1.43 -27.01
CA GLU A 105 2.33 2.08 -27.37
C GLU A 105 2.09 3.56 -27.62
N GLY A 106 2.31 4.37 -26.57
CA GLY A 106 2.04 5.80 -26.60
C GLY A 106 0.57 6.08 -26.92
N LYS A 107 0.30 6.56 -28.14
CA LYS A 107 -1.04 6.89 -28.65
C LYS A 107 -1.74 5.75 -29.39
N ASN A 108 -1.07 4.62 -29.59
CA ASN A 108 -1.56 3.52 -30.42
C ASN A 108 -1.96 2.32 -29.55
N ILE A 109 -2.97 1.59 -30.02
CA ILE A 109 -3.38 0.28 -29.49
C ILE A 109 -2.99 -0.79 -30.50
N LEU A 110 -2.23 -1.77 -30.04
CA LEU A 110 -1.69 -2.87 -30.84
C LEU A 110 -2.19 -4.22 -30.32
N PHE A 111 -2.19 -5.21 -31.20
CA PHE A 111 -2.53 -6.59 -30.85
C PHE A 111 -1.30 -7.46 -31.01
N LYS A 112 -1.04 -8.29 -30.00
CA LYS A 112 0.07 -9.24 -29.99
C LYS A 112 -0.49 -10.63 -29.73
N LYS A 113 0.01 -11.64 -30.45
CA LYS A 113 -0.28 -13.03 -30.10
C LYS A 113 0.49 -13.43 -28.85
N THR A 114 -0.16 -14.17 -27.96
CA THR A 114 0.46 -14.72 -26.77
C THR A 114 0.26 -16.23 -26.69
N THR A 115 1.15 -16.88 -25.97
CA THR A 115 1.04 -18.25 -25.47
C THR A 115 0.83 -18.19 -23.95
N ASP A 116 1.02 -19.32 -23.25
CA ASP A 116 0.84 -19.45 -21.80
C ASP A 116 1.71 -18.51 -20.95
N ASP A 117 2.76 -17.92 -21.54
CA ASP A 117 3.66 -16.94 -20.89
C ASP A 117 2.91 -15.78 -20.24
N TYR A 118 1.73 -15.40 -20.73
CA TYR A 118 0.90 -14.37 -20.09
C TYR A 118 0.49 -14.78 -18.68
N PHE A 119 0.03 -16.01 -18.46
CA PHE A 119 -0.40 -16.48 -17.15
C PHE A 119 0.75 -16.57 -16.17
N THR A 120 1.95 -16.96 -16.63
CA THR A 120 3.16 -16.96 -15.81
C THR A 120 3.55 -15.54 -15.41
N ASN A 121 3.46 -14.57 -16.32
CA ASN A 121 3.79 -13.17 -16.04
C ASN A 121 2.75 -12.47 -15.16
N VAL A 122 1.45 -12.76 -15.32
CA VAL A 122 0.39 -12.20 -14.46
C VAL A 122 0.46 -12.79 -13.05
N ALA A 123 0.71 -14.09 -12.89
CA ALA A 123 0.93 -14.69 -11.57
C ALA A 123 2.16 -14.08 -10.85
N ASN A 124 3.20 -13.72 -11.61
CA ASN A 124 4.35 -12.99 -11.08
C ASN A 124 4.03 -11.50 -10.82
N GLN A 125 3.13 -10.87 -11.58
CA GLN A 125 2.72 -9.48 -11.36
C GLN A 125 1.71 -9.30 -10.22
N SER A 126 0.84 -10.28 -9.95
CA SER A 126 0.02 -10.32 -8.74
C SER A 126 0.90 -10.53 -7.51
N ASN A 127 1.94 -11.35 -7.63
CA ASN A 127 3.02 -11.39 -6.66
C ASN A 127 3.77 -10.05 -6.62
N ASP A 128 3.89 -9.27 -7.69
CA ASP A 128 4.58 -7.96 -7.66
C ASP A 128 3.79 -6.84 -6.96
N GLU A 129 2.46 -6.88 -6.83
CA GLU A 129 1.75 -5.88 -5.99
C GLU A 129 1.92 -6.19 -4.50
N GLU A 130 1.81 -7.46 -4.12
CA GLU A 130 2.14 -7.94 -2.76
C GLU A 130 3.64 -7.77 -2.47
N CYS A 131 4.50 -8.06 -3.45
CA CYS A 131 5.96 -7.96 -3.38
C CYS A 131 6.46 -6.52 -3.54
N LYS A 132 5.72 -5.56 -4.12
CA LYS A 132 6.10 -4.13 -4.06
C LYS A 132 5.91 -3.57 -2.66
N GLU A 133 4.89 -4.01 -1.96
CA GLU A 133 4.70 -3.67 -0.54
C GLU A 133 5.74 -4.39 0.32
N GLU A 134 5.98 -5.69 0.10
CA GLU A 134 7.04 -6.43 0.81
C GLU A 134 8.46 -5.95 0.48
N GLN A 135 8.78 -5.56 -0.77
CA GLN A 135 10.08 -4.97 -1.15
C GLN A 135 10.24 -3.54 -0.63
N PHE A 136 9.14 -2.81 -0.43
CA PHE A 136 9.16 -1.53 0.28
C PHE A 136 9.40 -1.74 1.79
N LEU A 137 8.80 -2.77 2.38
CA LEU A 137 8.95 -3.16 3.78
C LEU A 137 10.31 -3.80 4.10
N ASP A 138 10.87 -4.60 3.18
CA ASP A 138 12.20 -5.24 3.31
C ASP A 138 13.33 -4.20 3.26
N LYS A 139 13.09 -3.05 2.63
CA LYS A 139 14.05 -1.92 2.67
C LYS A 139 13.95 -1.10 3.95
N GLU A 140 12.89 -1.27 4.72
CA GLU A 140 12.42 -0.21 5.58
C GLU A 140 13.29 -0.10 6.86
N PHE A 141 13.98 -1.16 7.32
CA PHE A 141 15.07 -1.08 8.32
C PHE A 141 16.46 -1.50 7.80
N SER A 142 16.60 -1.91 6.54
CA SER A 142 17.90 -2.31 5.98
C SER A 142 18.98 -1.21 6.09
N ASP A 143 18.57 0.05 6.23
CA ASP A 143 19.44 1.22 6.42
C ASP A 143 19.78 1.54 7.90
N VAL A 144 19.14 0.88 8.87
CA VAL A 144 19.26 1.22 10.29
C VAL A 144 20.29 0.33 10.99
N ASN A 145 21.52 0.83 11.09
CA ASN A 145 22.58 0.15 11.83
C ASN A 145 22.57 0.55 13.32
N LEU A 146 21.94 -0.27 14.16
CA LEU A 146 21.87 -0.07 15.62
C LEU A 146 23.24 -0.06 16.32
N ASP A 147 24.27 -0.70 15.75
CA ASP A 147 25.60 -0.75 16.35
C ASP A 147 26.21 0.66 16.46
N LYS A 148 25.82 1.59 15.57
CA LYS A 148 26.24 3.00 15.61
C LYS A 148 25.81 3.73 16.88
N ILE A 149 24.77 3.25 17.57
CA ILE A 149 24.29 3.84 18.82
C ILE A 149 25.30 3.62 19.94
N GLY A 150 26.11 2.55 19.88
CA GLY A 150 27.12 2.21 20.88
C GLY A 150 26.50 1.90 22.25
N LEU A 151 25.46 1.07 22.26
CA LEU A 151 24.92 0.44 23.47
C LEU A 151 25.73 -0.82 23.81
N GLU A 152 25.48 -1.42 24.97
CA GLU A 152 26.02 -2.74 25.31
C GLU A 152 25.59 -3.79 24.27
N TYR A 153 26.50 -4.72 23.96
CA TYR A 153 26.28 -5.74 22.93
C TYR A 153 24.99 -6.54 23.18
N GLN A 154 24.76 -7.00 24.42
CA GLN A 154 23.60 -7.83 24.75
C GLN A 154 22.27 -7.11 24.48
N ILE A 155 22.17 -5.83 24.85
CA ILE A 155 20.98 -5.02 24.58
C ILE A 155 20.83 -4.73 23.08
N THR A 156 21.94 -4.46 22.40
CA THR A 156 21.94 -4.21 20.94
C THR A 156 21.40 -5.42 20.18
N GLU A 157 21.84 -6.63 20.53
CA GLU A 157 21.34 -7.87 19.90
C GLU A 157 19.85 -8.12 20.19
N ILE A 158 19.40 -7.86 21.43
CA ILE A 158 17.97 -7.96 21.76
C ILE A 158 17.16 -6.95 20.94
N LEU A 159 17.62 -5.71 20.77
CA LEU A 159 16.95 -4.70 19.95
C LEU A 159 16.90 -5.10 18.47
N LYS A 160 17.97 -5.69 17.92
CA LYS A 160 17.97 -6.25 16.55
C LYS A 160 16.93 -7.35 16.39
N LEU A 161 16.83 -8.27 17.36
CA LEU A 161 15.80 -9.31 17.35
C LEU A 161 14.37 -8.73 17.41
N ARG A 162 14.16 -7.64 18.17
CA ARG A 162 12.86 -6.95 18.19
C ARG A 162 12.52 -6.30 16.86
N ILE A 163 13.50 -5.73 16.16
CA ILE A 163 13.31 -5.18 14.81
C ILE A 163 12.89 -6.30 13.84
N ILE A 164 13.58 -7.44 13.86
CA ILE A 164 13.21 -8.61 13.03
C ILE A 164 11.78 -9.07 13.33
N GLU A 165 11.40 -9.12 14.61
CA GLU A 165 10.03 -9.50 15.01
C GLU A 165 8.98 -8.50 14.51
N ILE A 166 9.29 -7.20 14.53
CA ILE A 166 8.42 -6.15 13.98
C ILE A 166 8.21 -6.35 12.47
N GLU A 167 9.27 -6.64 11.73
CA GLU A 167 9.20 -6.92 10.28
C GLU A 167 8.34 -8.14 9.99
N ASN A 168 8.52 -9.23 10.75
CA ASN A 168 7.70 -10.43 10.63
C ASN A 168 6.21 -10.13 10.91
N CYS A 169 5.90 -9.35 11.95
CA CYS A 169 4.52 -8.97 12.27
C CYS A 169 3.88 -8.07 11.20
N ILE A 170 4.67 -7.24 10.52
CA ILE A 170 4.22 -6.47 9.38
C ILE A 170 3.86 -7.40 8.22
N LYS A 171 4.73 -8.36 7.87
CA LYS A 171 4.50 -9.34 6.80
C LYS A 171 3.27 -10.21 7.07
N SER A 172 3.02 -10.57 8.33
CA SER A 172 1.84 -11.32 8.74
C SER A 172 0.58 -10.46 8.94
N ALA A 173 0.56 -9.21 8.47
CA ALA A 173 -0.55 -8.28 8.60
C ALA A 173 -1.12 -8.19 10.04
N SER A 174 -0.24 -8.10 11.04
CA SER A 174 -0.58 -8.14 12.47
C SER A 174 -0.39 -6.77 13.14
N PRO A 175 -1.29 -5.78 12.91
CA PRO A 175 -1.05 -4.38 13.22
C PRO A 175 -0.89 -4.07 14.71
N LEU A 176 -1.67 -4.71 15.58
CA LEU A 176 -1.55 -4.53 17.04
C LEU A 176 -0.16 -4.96 17.54
N SER A 177 0.33 -6.13 17.09
CA SER A 177 1.65 -6.63 17.46
C SER A 177 2.75 -5.66 17.06
N VAL A 178 2.68 -5.12 15.84
CA VAL A 178 3.64 -4.11 15.36
C VAL A 178 3.65 -2.87 16.25
N ILE A 179 2.47 -2.32 16.56
CA ILE A 179 2.33 -1.13 17.40
C ILE A 179 2.94 -1.37 18.79
N PHE A 180 2.63 -2.51 19.40
CA PHE A 180 3.11 -2.84 20.75
C PHE A 180 4.62 -3.05 20.77
N LEU A 181 5.14 -3.77 19.78
CA LEU A 181 6.58 -4.00 19.63
C LEU A 181 7.32 -2.69 19.34
N CYS A 182 6.79 -1.80 18.49
CA CYS A 182 7.40 -0.50 18.22
C CYS A 182 7.50 0.35 19.50
N GLY A 183 6.41 0.46 20.25
CA GLY A 183 6.40 1.20 21.51
C GLY A 183 7.33 0.59 22.57
N SER A 184 7.36 -0.74 22.70
CA SER A 184 8.25 -1.43 23.64
C SER A 184 9.72 -1.33 23.23
N THR A 185 10.02 -1.37 21.93
CA THR A 185 11.38 -1.24 21.40
C THR A 185 11.91 0.17 21.60
N LEU A 186 11.07 1.20 21.40
CA LEU A 186 11.43 2.58 21.69
C LEU A 186 11.75 2.78 23.19
N GLU A 187 10.95 2.19 24.08
CA GLU A 187 11.19 2.23 25.54
C GLU A 187 12.53 1.58 25.90
N GLY A 188 12.80 0.37 25.39
CA GLY A 188 14.07 -0.33 25.61
C GLY A 188 15.27 0.43 25.04
N LEU A 189 15.12 1.02 23.86
CA LEU A 189 16.16 1.84 23.23
C LEU A 189 16.51 3.06 24.09
N LEU A 190 15.50 3.84 24.51
CA LEU A 190 15.72 5.03 25.33
C LEU A 190 16.25 4.70 26.72
N LEU A 191 15.86 3.55 27.30
CA LEU A 191 16.47 3.04 28.54
C LEU A 191 17.96 2.72 28.34
N GLY A 192 18.33 2.11 27.22
CA GLY A 192 19.73 1.88 26.87
C GLY A 192 20.53 3.19 26.78
N ILE A 193 19.93 4.21 26.16
CA ILE A 193 20.52 5.55 26.08
C ILE A 193 20.64 6.22 27.46
N ALA A 194 19.60 6.11 28.31
CA ALA A 194 19.64 6.62 29.66
C ALA A 194 20.74 5.97 30.50
N THR A 195 20.94 4.66 30.32
CA THR A 195 21.99 3.89 30.99
C THR A 195 23.38 4.30 30.47
N LYS A 196 23.51 4.63 29.18
CA LYS A 196 24.75 5.16 28.59
C LYS A 196 25.09 6.57 29.07
N TYR A 197 24.08 7.42 29.29
CA TYR A 197 24.22 8.82 29.73
C TYR A 197 23.47 9.08 31.05
N PRO A 198 23.87 8.43 32.16
CA PRO A 198 23.07 8.42 33.38
C PRO A 198 23.06 9.78 34.08
N LYS A 199 24.12 10.57 33.96
CA LYS A 199 24.20 11.90 34.58
C LYS A 199 23.17 12.83 33.95
N GLU A 200 23.18 12.91 32.63
CA GLU A 200 22.28 13.73 31.81
C GLU A 200 20.82 13.41 32.09
N PHE A 201 20.49 12.12 32.12
CA PHE A 201 19.13 11.68 32.37
C PHE A 201 18.67 11.96 33.80
N ASN A 202 19.53 11.82 34.81
CA ASN A 202 19.15 12.06 36.21
C ASN A 202 19.15 13.54 36.62
N THR A 203 19.84 14.41 35.87
CA THR A 203 19.92 15.85 36.17
C THR A 203 18.94 16.72 35.40
N ALA A 204 18.28 16.18 34.36
CA ALA A 204 17.30 16.92 33.56
C ALA A 204 16.12 17.42 34.42
N SER A 205 15.51 18.52 34.01
CA SER A 205 14.33 19.07 34.67
C SER A 205 13.12 18.14 34.54
N SER A 206 12.99 17.43 33.41
CA SER A 206 11.93 16.46 33.14
C SER A 206 12.15 15.08 33.80
N THR A 207 13.20 14.91 34.59
CA THR A 207 13.52 13.67 35.30
C THR A 207 12.37 13.27 36.23
N PRO A 208 11.78 12.06 36.10
CA PRO A 208 10.83 11.53 37.07
C PRO A 208 11.43 11.47 38.47
N ARG A 209 10.78 12.13 39.43
CA ARG A 209 11.19 12.19 40.83
C ARG A 209 10.19 11.48 41.74
N ASN A 210 10.68 10.94 42.85
CA ASN A 210 9.84 10.40 43.92
C ASN A 210 9.27 11.53 44.78
N GLU A 211 8.45 11.18 45.78
CA GLU A 211 7.82 12.13 46.70
C GLU A 211 8.85 12.97 47.50
N GLU A 212 10.07 12.45 47.70
CA GLU A 212 11.18 13.14 48.34
C GLU A 212 11.98 14.06 47.39
N GLY A 213 11.58 14.17 46.12
CA GLY A 213 12.27 14.97 45.10
C GLY A 213 13.55 14.33 44.54
N LYS A 214 13.87 13.09 44.89
CA LYS A 214 15.02 12.35 44.34
C LYS A 214 14.66 11.73 42.99
N ALA A 215 15.62 11.67 42.08
CA ALA A 215 15.45 11.00 40.79
C ALA A 215 15.10 9.52 41.01
N LYS A 216 14.07 9.02 40.32
CA LYS A 216 13.69 7.60 40.36
C LYS A 216 14.75 6.74 39.67
N GLN A 217 14.88 5.49 40.09
CA GLN A 217 15.72 4.52 39.36
C GLN A 217 15.13 4.26 37.97
N PHE A 218 15.97 4.04 36.95
CA PHE A 218 15.49 3.90 35.56
C PHE A 218 14.47 2.76 35.36
N GLN A 219 14.46 1.73 36.21
CA GLN A 219 13.47 0.65 36.17
C GLN A 219 12.04 1.12 36.51
N GLU A 220 11.91 2.24 37.23
CA GLU A 220 10.63 2.84 37.60
C GLU A 220 10.16 3.90 36.58
N TRP A 221 10.94 4.14 35.53
CA TRP A 221 10.58 5.10 34.49
C TRP A 221 9.64 4.45 33.48
N ASN A 222 8.70 5.25 32.98
CA ASN A 222 7.87 4.88 31.84
C ASN A 222 8.40 5.55 30.56
N LEU A 223 7.94 5.08 29.41
CA LEU A 223 8.29 5.66 28.11
C LEU A 223 8.09 7.18 28.03
N SER A 224 7.08 7.75 28.70
CA SER A 224 6.85 9.20 28.71
C SER A 224 8.02 9.97 29.35
N GLY A 225 8.52 9.48 30.50
CA GLY A 225 9.69 10.04 31.18
C GLY A 225 10.93 10.01 30.29
N PHE A 226 11.17 8.86 29.65
CA PHE A 226 12.30 8.72 28.73
C PHE A 226 12.21 9.66 27.53
N ILE A 227 11.04 9.77 26.87
CA ILE A 227 10.82 10.67 25.73
C ILE A 227 11.09 12.13 26.13
N ASN A 228 10.56 12.56 27.28
CA ASN A 228 10.69 13.96 27.71
C ASN A 228 12.13 14.34 28.01
N VAL A 229 12.86 13.47 28.70
CA VAL A 229 14.28 13.71 29.03
C VAL A 229 15.18 13.58 27.81
N ALA A 230 14.90 12.66 26.88
CA ALA A 230 15.63 12.56 25.63
C ALA A 230 15.45 13.83 24.76
N PHE A 231 14.24 14.39 24.72
CA PHE A 231 13.98 15.66 24.05
C PHE A 231 14.72 16.84 24.70
N GLU A 232 14.64 16.95 26.03
CA GLU A 232 15.32 18.01 26.78
C GLU A 232 16.84 18.01 26.56
N ASN A 233 17.44 16.82 26.49
CA ASN A 233 18.88 16.66 26.22
C ASN A 233 19.25 16.77 24.71
N GLY A 234 18.28 17.09 23.84
CA GLY A 234 18.51 17.25 22.39
C GLY A 234 18.78 15.95 21.64
N ILE A 235 18.53 14.79 22.25
CA ILE A 235 18.72 13.46 21.64
C ILE A 235 17.66 13.21 20.57
N ILE A 236 16.44 13.68 20.82
CA ILE A 236 15.34 13.69 19.86
C ILE A 236 14.77 15.10 19.71
N LYS A 237 14.19 15.39 18.55
CA LYS A 237 13.58 16.68 18.19
C LYS A 237 12.07 16.69 18.50
N GLU A 238 11.45 17.86 18.36
CA GLU A 238 10.05 18.08 18.76
C GLU A 238 9.05 17.19 18.02
N ASP A 239 9.28 16.97 16.72
CA ASP A 239 8.50 16.06 15.89
C ASP A 239 8.53 14.64 16.45
N VAL A 240 9.72 14.09 16.66
CA VAL A 240 9.91 12.74 17.21
C VAL A 240 9.35 12.65 18.63
N LYS A 241 9.48 13.69 19.47
CA LYS A 241 8.84 13.74 20.80
C LYS A 241 7.32 13.57 20.69
N LYS A 242 6.65 14.37 19.86
CA LYS A 242 5.19 14.35 19.70
C LYS A 242 4.72 12.98 19.20
N PHE A 243 5.32 12.49 18.13
CA PHE A 243 4.95 11.19 17.58
C PHE A 243 5.28 10.01 18.50
N SER A 244 6.37 10.09 19.28
CA SER A 244 6.71 9.07 20.27
C SER A 244 5.69 9.00 21.41
N HIS A 245 5.13 10.14 21.84
CA HIS A 245 4.02 10.15 22.79
C HIS A 245 2.76 9.53 22.19
N SER A 246 2.44 9.81 20.93
CA SER A 246 1.33 9.14 20.23
C SER A 246 1.56 7.62 20.12
N LEU A 247 2.78 7.17 19.78
CA LEU A 247 3.13 5.75 19.76
C LEU A 247 3.00 5.11 21.14
N ARG A 248 3.42 5.80 22.21
CA ARG A 248 3.20 5.37 23.59
C ARG A 248 1.71 5.18 23.87
N ASP A 249 0.88 6.13 23.46
CA ASP A 249 -0.57 6.05 23.69
C ASP A 249 -1.20 4.88 22.91
N PHE A 250 -0.78 4.65 21.66
CA PHE A 250 -1.22 3.47 20.89
C PHE A 250 -0.76 2.16 21.53
N ARG A 251 0.45 2.10 22.10
CA ARG A 251 0.93 0.91 22.83
C ARG A 251 0.03 0.57 24.01
N ASN A 252 -0.61 1.54 24.66
CA ASN A 252 -1.49 1.28 25.81
C ASN A 252 -2.74 0.47 25.44
N TYR A 253 -3.07 0.34 24.15
CA TYR A 253 -4.12 -0.57 23.67
C TYR A 253 -3.73 -2.05 23.77
N ILE A 254 -2.53 -2.37 24.30
CA ILE A 254 -2.20 -3.71 24.77
C ILE A 254 -3.16 -4.21 25.86
N HIS A 255 -3.81 -3.28 26.57
CA HIS A 255 -4.87 -3.59 27.52
C HIS A 255 -6.23 -3.70 26.78
N PRO A 256 -6.86 -4.90 26.71
CA PRO A 256 -8.06 -5.10 25.90
C PRO A 256 -9.24 -4.19 26.29
N TYR A 257 -9.42 -3.88 27.57
CA TYR A 257 -10.47 -2.95 28.02
C TYR A 257 -10.23 -1.50 27.57
N GLN A 258 -8.97 -1.06 27.50
CA GLN A 258 -8.62 0.26 26.97
C GLN A 258 -8.94 0.33 25.48
N GLN A 259 -8.59 -0.74 24.74
CA GLN A 259 -8.92 -0.87 23.32
C GLN A 259 -10.45 -0.85 23.11
N LEU A 260 -11.20 -1.65 23.88
CA LEU A 260 -12.66 -1.70 23.82
C LEU A 260 -13.30 -0.33 24.08
N TYR A 261 -12.91 0.36 25.15
CA TYR A 261 -13.48 1.65 25.52
C TYR A 261 -13.24 2.72 24.45
N SER A 262 -12.06 2.71 23.82
CA SER A 262 -11.70 3.65 22.77
C SER A 262 -12.26 3.31 21.39
N GLY A 263 -12.73 2.08 21.17
CA GLY A 263 -13.07 1.57 19.83
C GLY A 263 -11.87 1.46 18.89
N PHE A 264 -10.64 1.39 19.42
CA PHE A 264 -9.44 1.37 18.61
C PHE A 264 -9.27 0.05 17.85
N ASN A 265 -9.29 0.13 16.53
CA ASN A 265 -9.11 -1.01 15.63
C ASN A 265 -8.07 -0.64 14.55
N PRO A 266 -6.77 -0.82 14.83
CA PRO A 266 -5.73 -0.39 13.91
C PRO A 266 -5.66 -1.29 12.68
N ASP A 267 -5.33 -0.68 11.55
CA ASP A 267 -5.01 -1.35 10.30
C ASP A 267 -3.49 -1.36 10.05
N ILE A 268 -3.10 -1.92 8.92
CA ILE A 268 -1.69 -1.98 8.52
C ILE A 268 -1.07 -0.58 8.33
N HIS A 269 -1.87 0.42 7.93
CA HIS A 269 -1.39 1.79 7.78
C HIS A 269 -1.02 2.40 9.14
N THR A 270 -1.82 2.15 10.17
CA THR A 270 -1.54 2.57 11.55
C THR A 270 -0.25 1.93 12.07
N ALA A 271 -0.03 0.66 11.75
CA ALA A 271 1.21 -0.06 12.08
C ALA A 271 2.43 0.54 11.36
N LYS A 272 2.32 0.84 10.06
CA LYS A 272 3.38 1.50 9.28
C LYS A 272 3.72 2.88 9.82
N ILE A 273 2.74 3.68 10.25
CA ILE A 273 3.02 4.97 10.90
C ILE A 273 3.83 4.77 12.17
N SER A 274 3.42 3.83 13.04
CA SER A 274 4.13 3.50 14.29
C SER A 274 5.58 3.07 14.04
N LEU A 275 5.80 2.32 12.97
CA LEU A 275 7.10 1.89 12.50
C LEU A 275 8.01 3.07 12.10
N GLN A 276 7.45 4.03 11.35
CA GLN A 276 8.18 5.24 10.95
C GLN A 276 8.57 6.11 12.15
N VAL A 277 7.75 6.15 13.20
CA VAL A 277 8.09 6.84 14.45
C VAL A 277 9.33 6.22 15.10
N LEU A 278 9.36 4.89 15.24
CA LEU A 278 10.50 4.18 15.81
C LEU A 278 11.79 4.43 14.98
N LYS A 279 11.68 4.39 13.65
CA LYS A 279 12.82 4.66 12.74
C LYS A 279 13.34 6.07 12.87
N ALA A 280 12.45 7.06 12.88
CA ALA A 280 12.84 8.46 13.05
C ALA A 280 13.57 8.67 14.39
N ALA A 281 13.09 8.04 15.47
CA ALA A 281 13.76 8.08 16.76
C ALA A 281 15.15 7.43 16.71
N ILE A 282 15.28 6.23 16.15
CA ILE A 282 16.58 5.56 16.00
C ILE A 282 17.55 6.41 15.19
N ASN A 283 17.12 6.97 14.06
CA ASN A 283 17.96 7.80 13.21
C ASN A 283 18.42 9.09 13.91
N GLN A 284 17.57 9.75 14.68
CA GLN A 284 17.98 10.92 15.46
C GLN A 284 18.96 10.54 16.56
N ILE A 285 18.75 9.40 17.23
CA ILE A 285 19.66 8.87 18.25
C ILE A 285 21.03 8.50 17.66
N ILE A 286 21.08 7.86 16.48
CA ILE A 286 22.34 7.53 15.78
C ILE A 286 23.11 8.80 15.42
N ASN A 287 22.42 9.84 14.96
CA ASN A 287 23.03 11.10 14.56
C ASN A 287 23.23 12.08 15.73
N TYR A 288 22.89 11.69 16.94
CA TYR A 288 23.16 12.48 18.14
C TYR A 288 24.66 12.41 18.44
N ASN A 289 25.39 13.38 17.92
CA ASN A 289 26.78 13.59 18.24
C ASN A 289 26.87 14.48 19.48
N LYS A 290 27.60 13.99 20.47
CA LYS A 290 27.94 14.74 21.67
C LYS A 290 29.41 15.12 21.67
#